data_AF-A0A016S4B8-F1
#
_entry.id   AF-A0A016S4B8-F1
#
_cell.length_a   1.000
_cell.length_b   1.000
_cell.length_c   1.000
_cell.angle_alpha   90.00
_cell.angle_beta   90.00
_cell.angle_gamma   90.00
#
_symmetry.space_group_name_H-M   'P 1'
#
loop_
_entity.id
_entity.type
_entity.pdbx_description
1 polymer ?
#
loop_
_entity_poly.entity_id
_entity_poly.type
_entity_poly.pdbx_seq_one_letter_code
_entity_poly.pdbx_strand_id
1 'polypeptide(L)'
;MVADSLHLAIDAVVVNNAVGSLDWGTLQIQPVYVVKRQKTTIGSVLWNAFKPYSYITWLAILASFVVQLLVMVFISYAEVKMKRRPRFRPYEMAWEVLQLQLDEKSENMVFHTIAGNTILFIFSLLQSAFFTYLYEGLLLSALIQQGEENPFKDADGLIRLIAEGKYHLVTNYRGNWYFDELDHSNSSHFAKLRAATSSNPVVVAKSVSDALDMVDKGNYIFPIQQDSLAMQMSKERCNFVYVNKGLPQRSAHLIFANNSLFLNAFNTGIIMQASFIQRTFHKYFLAGSKIGKIPKCPATEFVEGSKSLDANSVIGIFTLGAIGMSFALVAFVAEIYHFWHKNVFMRKWRANAPLGGVENILAVANIHLNSSNEDRFDLLKLAEYRERIQERRHSRETYTSL
;
A
#
# COMPACT_ATOMS: atom_id res chain seq x y z
N MET A 1 -40.16 18.73 0.90
CA MET A 1 -40.28 18.52 2.36
C MET A 1 -40.88 19.70 3.12
N VAL A 2 -40.26 20.89 3.28
CA VAL A 2 -40.96 22.04 3.93
C VAL A 2 -42.21 22.44 3.14
N ALA A 3 -42.13 22.42 1.81
CA ALA A 3 -43.25 22.63 0.91
C ALA A 3 -44.34 21.54 1.05
N ASP A 4 -43.96 20.26 1.11
CA ASP A 4 -44.91 19.14 1.30
C ASP A 4 -45.61 19.17 2.66
N SER A 5 -44.89 19.52 3.73
CA SER A 5 -45.47 19.67 5.08
C SER A 5 -46.41 20.87 5.20
N LEU A 6 -46.38 21.79 4.24
CA LEU A 6 -47.23 22.97 4.16
C LEU A 6 -48.31 22.86 3.07
N HIS A 7 -48.44 21.70 2.40
CA HIS A 7 -49.31 21.53 1.23
C HIS A 7 -49.12 22.61 0.15
N LEU A 8 -47.91 23.16 0.03
CA LEU A 8 -47.58 24.14 -0.99
C LEU A 8 -47.23 23.39 -2.28
N ALA A 9 -48.12 23.44 -3.25
CA ALA A 9 -47.83 23.03 -4.63
C ALA A 9 -46.80 24.00 -5.21
N ILE A 10 -45.52 23.64 -5.15
CA ILE A 10 -44.46 24.39 -5.82
C ILE A 10 -44.23 23.73 -7.16
N ASP A 11 -44.87 24.26 -8.19
CA ASP A 11 -44.43 24.03 -9.56
C ASP A 11 -43.05 24.66 -9.73
N ALA A 12 -42.10 23.88 -10.25
CA ALA A 12 -40.81 24.39 -10.68
C ALA A 12 -41.01 25.22 -11.96
N VAL A 13 -41.49 26.45 -11.80
CA VAL A 13 -41.57 27.39 -12.90
C VAL A 13 -40.19 28.02 -13.08
N VAL A 14 -39.46 27.58 -14.10
CA VAL A 14 -38.32 28.33 -14.63
C VAL A 14 -38.89 29.57 -15.32
N VAL A 15 -39.16 30.61 -14.54
CA VAL A 15 -39.53 31.92 -15.10
C VAL A 15 -38.22 32.67 -15.33
N ASN A 16 -37.92 32.94 -16.61
CA ASN A 16 -37.05 34.06 -16.96
C ASN A 16 -37.72 35.34 -16.50
N ASN A 17 -37.51 35.74 -15.25
CA ASN A 17 -37.90 37.07 -14.77
C ASN A 17 -36.93 37.52 -13.69
N ALA A 18 -36.75 38.83 -13.62
CA ALA A 18 -35.86 39.54 -12.72
C ALA A 18 -36.29 39.37 -11.25
N VAL A 19 -36.10 38.18 -10.67
CA VAL A 19 -36.43 37.89 -9.27
C VAL A 19 -35.33 38.43 -8.37
N GLY A 20 -35.68 39.26 -7.40
CA GLY A 20 -34.76 39.66 -6.33
C GLY A 20 -34.41 38.45 -5.46
N SER A 21 -33.28 37.80 -5.72
CA SER A 21 -32.71 36.78 -4.84
C SER A 21 -31.68 37.43 -3.92
N LEU A 22 -31.84 37.30 -2.60
CA LEU A 22 -30.83 37.75 -1.63
C LEU A 22 -30.14 36.56 -0.98
N ASP A 23 -28.83 36.69 -0.77
CA ASP A 23 -27.94 35.66 -0.26
C ASP A 23 -27.98 35.59 1.29
N TRP A 24 -28.35 34.43 1.83
CA TRP A 24 -28.39 34.16 3.27
C TRP A 24 -27.47 32.98 3.56
N GLY A 25 -26.20 33.23 3.87
CA GLY A 25 -25.19 32.20 4.15
C GLY A 25 -25.46 31.27 5.36
N THR A 26 -26.71 31.03 5.75
CA THR A 26 -27.13 30.24 6.92
C THR A 26 -27.33 28.75 6.65
N LEU A 27 -27.60 28.36 5.39
CA LEU A 27 -27.70 26.95 4.96
C LEU A 27 -26.80 26.74 3.73
N GLN A 28 -25.54 26.38 3.99
CA GLN A 28 -24.63 25.97 2.94
C GLN A 28 -24.89 24.50 2.59
N ILE A 29 -25.45 24.29 1.40
CA ILE A 29 -25.64 22.98 0.79
C ILE A 29 -24.45 22.71 -0.11
N GLN A 30 -23.82 21.56 0.09
CA GLN A 30 -22.79 21.06 -0.81
C GLN A 30 -23.36 19.90 -1.64
N PRO A 31 -23.05 19.81 -2.94
CA PRO A 31 -23.28 18.58 -3.67
C PRO A 31 -22.34 17.49 -3.14
N VAL A 32 -22.75 16.24 -3.33
CA VAL A 32 -22.02 15.04 -2.91
C VAL A 32 -22.12 14.03 -4.04
N TYR A 33 -21.00 13.41 -4.38
CA TYR A 33 -21.02 12.27 -5.28
C TYR A 33 -21.29 11.00 -4.50
N VAL A 34 -22.36 10.30 -4.89
CA VAL A 34 -22.65 8.94 -4.42
C VAL A 34 -22.06 7.97 -5.41
N VAL A 35 -21.23 7.06 -4.90
CA VAL A 35 -20.56 6.02 -5.69
C VAL A 35 -20.60 4.70 -4.94
N LYS A 36 -20.57 3.60 -5.70
CA LYS A 36 -20.40 2.28 -5.11
C LYS A 36 -18.99 2.14 -4.52
N ARG A 37 -18.92 1.59 -3.30
CA ARG A 37 -17.67 1.17 -2.68
C ARG A 37 -17.00 0.12 -3.56
N GLN A 38 -15.71 0.28 -3.84
CA GLN A 38 -14.97 -0.77 -4.52
C GLN A 38 -14.75 -1.95 -3.59
N LYS A 39 -14.93 -3.17 -4.11
CA LYS A 39 -14.54 -4.37 -3.38
C LYS A 39 -13.02 -4.40 -3.33
N THR A 40 -12.47 -4.68 -2.15
CA THR A 40 -11.04 -4.85 -1.95
C THR A 40 -10.51 -5.89 -2.93
N THR A 41 -9.61 -5.47 -3.81
CA THR A 41 -8.96 -6.39 -4.74
C THR A 41 -7.83 -7.11 -4.01
N ILE A 42 -7.52 -8.35 -4.40
CA ILE A 42 -6.40 -9.11 -3.80
C ILE A 42 -5.10 -8.29 -3.82
N GLY A 43 -4.89 -7.50 -4.88
CA GLY A 43 -3.76 -6.57 -4.99
C GLY A 43 -3.74 -5.51 -3.90
N SER A 44 -4.87 -4.84 -3.60
CA SER A 44 -4.91 -3.83 -2.54
C SER A 44 -4.76 -4.43 -1.14
N VAL A 45 -5.18 -5.68 -0.99
CA VAL A 45 -5.04 -6.46 0.24
C VAL A 45 -3.57 -6.84 0.52
N LEU A 46 -2.78 -7.16 -0.50
CA LEU A 46 -1.33 -7.41 -0.35
C LEU A 46 -0.60 -6.21 0.26
N TRP A 47 -1.02 -5.00 -0.11
CA TRP A 47 -0.42 -3.75 0.38
C TRP A 47 -0.95 -3.30 1.74
N ASN A 48 -1.91 -4.00 2.35
CA ASN A 48 -2.46 -3.63 3.66
C ASN A 48 -1.39 -3.58 4.75
N ALA A 49 -0.39 -4.47 4.70
CA ALA A 49 0.72 -4.48 5.66
C ALA A 49 1.55 -3.18 5.64
N PHE A 50 1.55 -2.44 4.52
CA PHE A 50 2.32 -1.21 4.38
C PHE A 50 1.50 0.06 4.64
N LYS A 51 0.17 -0.05 4.78
CA LYS A 51 -0.74 1.09 5.05
C LYS A 51 -0.41 1.91 6.31
N PRO A 52 0.12 1.35 7.42
CA PRO A 52 0.35 2.12 8.64
C PRO A 52 1.28 3.32 8.47
N TYR A 53 2.25 3.23 7.56
CA TYR A 53 3.21 4.28 7.29
C TYR A 53 3.08 4.80 5.86
N SER A 54 3.32 6.10 5.71
CA SER A 54 3.42 6.69 4.38
C SER A 54 4.65 6.15 3.64
N TYR A 55 4.61 6.19 2.31
CA TYR A 55 5.78 5.86 1.48
C TYR A 55 7.04 6.65 1.88
N ILE A 56 6.88 7.93 2.24
CA ILE A 56 7.98 8.79 2.67
C ILE A 56 8.60 8.28 3.96
N THR A 57 7.76 7.86 4.91
CA THR A 57 8.18 7.29 6.19
C THR A 57 8.94 5.99 5.99
N TRP A 58 8.44 5.08 5.13
CA TRP A 58 9.13 3.84 4.78
C TRP A 58 10.52 4.10 4.17
N LEU A 59 10.62 5.06 3.25
CA LEU A 59 11.90 5.45 2.69
C LEU A 59 12.85 6.06 3.72
N ALA A 60 12.35 6.88 4.65
CA ALA A 60 13.16 7.45 5.71
C ALA A 60 13.70 6.37 6.66
N ILE A 61 12.88 5.39 7.03
CA ILE A 61 13.31 4.23 7.83
C ILE A 61 14.38 3.43 7.09
N LEU A 62 14.18 3.16 5.80
CA LEU A 62 15.15 2.44 4.97
C LEU A 62 16.47 3.22 4.83
N ALA A 63 16.40 4.53 4.57
CA ALA A 63 17.59 5.38 4.46
C ALA A 63 18.35 5.44 5.80
N SER A 64 17.63 5.60 6.92
CA SER A 64 18.22 5.56 8.27
C SER A 64 18.89 4.23 8.54
N PHE A 65 18.26 3.11 8.17
CA PHE A 65 18.83 1.77 8.30
C PHE A 65 20.14 1.61 7.52
N VAL A 66 20.17 2.04 6.25
CA VAL A 66 21.38 1.96 5.41
C VAL A 66 22.51 2.82 5.96
N VAL A 67 22.21 4.06 6.39
CA VAL A 67 23.21 4.95 7.01
C VAL A 67 23.76 4.30 8.28
N GLN A 68 22.89 3.74 9.13
CA GLN A 68 23.30 3.10 10.36
C GLN A 68 24.18 1.87 10.10
N LEU A 69 23.83 1.05 9.10
CA LEU A 69 24.62 -0.12 8.71
C LEU A 69 26.03 0.30 8.28
N LEU A 70 26.15 1.34 7.45
CA LEU A 70 27.45 1.88 7.03
C LEU A 70 28.26 2.41 8.22
N VAL A 71 27.63 3.13 9.14
CA VAL A 71 28.28 3.66 10.35
C VAL A 71 28.78 2.52 11.25
N MET A 72 27.97 1.49 11.51
CA MET A 72 28.37 0.36 12.35
C MET A 72 29.49 -0.49 11.73
N VAL A 73 29.46 -0.68 10.41
CA VAL A 73 30.56 -1.31 9.67
C VAL A 73 31.84 -0.46 9.76
N PHE A 74 31.72 0.86 9.65
CA PHE A 74 32.86 1.77 9.79
C PHE A 74 33.46 1.76 11.20
N ILE A 75 32.63 1.78 12.25
CA ILE A 75 33.08 1.69 13.65
C ILE A 75 33.79 0.36 13.88
N SER A 76 33.23 -0.74 13.37
CA SER A 76 33.87 -2.07 13.45
C SER A 76 35.24 -2.09 12.78
N TYR A 77 35.35 -1.48 11.60
CA TYR A 77 36.62 -1.35 10.90
C TYR A 77 37.64 -0.52 11.70
N ALA A 78 37.19 0.58 12.30
CA ALA A 78 38.02 1.42 13.15
C ALA A 78 38.52 0.67 14.40
N GLU A 79 37.67 -0.12 15.07
CA GLU A 79 38.05 -0.91 16.25
C GLU A 79 39.08 -2.00 15.92
N VAL A 80 38.97 -2.62 14.74
CA VAL A 80 39.94 -3.60 14.24
C VAL A 80 41.28 -2.92 13.95
N LYS A 81 41.26 -1.73 13.33
CA LYS A 81 42.47 -0.93 13.12
C LYS A 81 43.12 -0.51 14.45
N MET A 82 42.33 -0.27 15.49
CA MET A 82 42.78 0.01 16.86
C MET A 82 43.19 -1.23 17.65
N LYS A 83 43.19 -2.43 17.04
CA LYS A 83 43.49 -3.73 17.68
C LYS A 83 42.59 -4.06 18.88
N ARG A 84 41.41 -3.44 18.98
CA ARG A 84 40.42 -3.72 20.03
C ARG A 84 39.50 -4.88 19.68
N ARG A 85 39.43 -5.27 18.40
CA ARG A 85 38.65 -6.42 17.92
C ARG A 85 39.52 -7.31 17.01
N PRO A 86 39.46 -8.65 17.14
CA PRO A 86 40.40 -9.56 16.46
C PRO A 86 40.09 -9.80 14.98
N ARG A 87 38.83 -9.62 14.53
CA ARG A 87 38.42 -9.89 13.15
C ARG A 87 37.40 -8.87 12.65
N PHE A 88 37.51 -8.51 11.37
CA PHE A 88 36.52 -7.71 10.64
C PHE A 88 35.79 -8.61 9.63
N ARG A 89 34.48 -8.77 9.79
CA ARG A 89 33.62 -9.45 8.81
C ARG A 89 32.39 -8.56 8.56
N PRO A 90 32.38 -7.78 7.47
CA PRO A 90 31.35 -6.76 7.26
C PRO A 90 29.95 -7.37 7.08
N TYR A 91 29.85 -8.58 6.51
CA TYR A 91 28.59 -9.29 6.35
C TYR A 91 28.00 -9.79 7.67
N GLU A 92 28.83 -10.22 8.63
CA GLU A 92 28.36 -10.61 9.96
C GLU A 92 27.82 -9.40 10.70
N MET A 93 28.53 -8.26 10.65
CA MET A 93 28.03 -7.02 11.24
C MET A 93 26.73 -6.55 10.57
N ALA A 94 26.64 -6.59 9.24
CA ALA A 94 25.40 -6.25 8.54
C ALA A 94 24.22 -7.16 8.94
N TRP A 95 24.49 -8.45 9.16
CA TRP A 95 23.49 -9.40 9.64
C TRP A 95 23.08 -9.12 11.09
N GLU A 96 24.02 -8.84 11.98
CA GLU A 96 23.74 -8.47 13.38
C GLU A 96 22.87 -7.21 13.48
N VAL A 97 23.13 -6.19 12.63
CA VAL A 97 22.29 -4.98 12.54
C VAL A 97 20.87 -5.32 12.07
N LEU A 98 20.73 -6.23 11.11
CA LEU A 98 19.44 -6.69 10.63
C LEU A 98 18.66 -7.45 11.72
N GLN A 99 19.34 -8.34 12.46
CA GLN A 99 18.74 -9.06 13.59
C GLN A 99 18.25 -8.08 14.65
N LEU A 100 19.05 -7.07 14.97
CA LEU A 100 18.67 -6.04 15.94
C LEU A 100 17.43 -5.26 15.47
N GLN A 101 17.28 -4.99 14.17
CA GLN A 101 16.09 -4.34 13.61
C GLN A 101 14.82 -5.20 13.75
N LEU A 102 14.97 -6.53 13.80
CA LEU A 102 13.89 -7.50 13.98
C LEU A 102 13.66 -7.87 15.47
N ASP A 103 14.22 -7.08 16.38
CA ASP A 103 14.21 -7.29 17.84
C ASP A 103 14.78 -8.66 18.27
N GLU A 104 15.67 -9.24 17.44
CA GLU A 104 16.38 -10.47 17.76
C GLU A 104 17.72 -10.14 18.44
N LYS A 105 17.99 -10.80 19.56
CA LYS A 105 19.20 -10.55 20.36
C LYS A 105 20.43 -11.13 19.67
N SER A 106 21.42 -10.28 19.39
CA SER A 106 22.78 -10.72 19.00
C SER A 106 23.75 -10.61 20.17
N GLU A 107 24.46 -11.70 20.47
CA GLU A 107 25.42 -11.76 21.58
C GLU A 107 26.76 -11.06 21.27
N ASN A 108 27.08 -10.83 19.99
CA ASN A 108 28.40 -10.36 19.54
C ASN A 108 28.45 -8.87 19.18
N MET A 109 27.36 -8.14 19.43
CA MET A 109 27.16 -6.78 18.91
C MET A 109 27.64 -5.65 19.84
N VAL A 110 28.42 -5.98 20.87
CA VAL A 110 28.93 -4.97 21.82
C VAL A 110 30.21 -4.34 21.27
N PHE A 111 30.24 -3.01 21.20
CA PHE A 111 31.42 -2.25 20.81
C PHE A 111 32.30 -1.94 22.02
N HIS A 112 33.62 -1.85 21.81
CA HIS A 112 34.53 -1.40 22.86
C HIS A 112 34.58 0.13 22.97
N THR A 113 34.13 0.83 21.93
CA THR A 113 34.05 2.29 21.90
C THR A 113 32.75 2.80 22.50
N ILE A 114 32.83 3.86 23.31
CA ILE A 114 31.65 4.54 23.87
C ILE A 114 30.73 5.03 22.74
N ALA A 115 31.31 5.64 21.70
CA ALA A 115 30.55 6.11 20.53
C ALA A 115 29.80 4.98 19.82
N GLY A 116 30.41 3.81 19.65
CA GLY A 116 29.75 2.63 19.09
C GLY A 116 28.56 2.18 19.93
N ASN A 117 28.74 2.11 21.26
CA ASN A 117 27.66 1.72 22.16
C ASN A 117 26.53 2.76 22.24
N THR A 118 26.84 4.06 22.18
CA THR A 118 25.81 5.11 22.14
C THR A 118 24.99 5.04 20.86
N ILE A 119 25.65 4.86 19.71
CA ILE A 119 24.99 4.73 18.41
C ILE A 119 24.14 3.46 18.34
N LEU A 120 24.65 2.34 18.88
CA LEU A 120 23.91 1.09 19.02
C LEU A 120 22.65 1.27 19.88
N PHE A 121 22.79 1.96 21.03
CA PHE A 121 21.68 2.23 21.94
C PHE A 121 20.59 3.10 21.30
N ILE A 122 20.97 4.18 20.61
CA ILE A 122 20.00 5.06 19.92
C ILE A 122 19.25 4.27 18.84
N PHE A 123 19.96 3.43 18.09
CA PHE A 123 19.34 2.60 17.07
C PHE A 123 18.41 1.52 17.63
N SER A 124 18.83 0.82 18.69
CA SER A 124 17.97 -0.17 19.32
C SER A 124 16.71 0.46 19.92
N LEU A 125 16.83 1.63 20.55
CA LEU A 125 15.70 2.31 21.17
C LEU A 125 14.75 2.94 20.15
N LEU A 126 15.28 3.67 19.17
CA LEU A 126 14.46 4.47 18.25
C LEU A 126 14.04 3.69 17.02
N GLN A 127 14.96 2.90 16.43
CA GLN A 127 14.72 2.25 15.16
C GLN A 127 14.20 0.82 15.27
N SER A 128 14.76 0.04 16.20
CA SER A 128 14.27 -1.30 16.48
C SER A 128 13.02 -1.28 17.37
N ALA A 129 13.07 -0.67 18.56
CA ALA A 129 11.94 -0.70 19.47
C ALA A 129 10.82 0.28 19.05
N PHE A 130 11.07 1.59 19.05
CA PHE A 130 9.99 2.58 18.88
C PHE A 130 9.22 2.44 17.55
N PHE A 131 9.91 2.34 16.41
CA PHE A 131 9.21 2.19 15.12
C PHE A 131 8.50 0.85 14.95
N THR A 132 9.02 -0.25 15.51
CA THR A 132 8.37 -1.56 15.45
C THR A 132 7.13 -1.59 16.32
N TYR A 133 7.20 -1.14 17.58
CA TYR A 133 6.02 -1.06 18.46
C TYR A 133 4.95 -0.09 17.94
N LEU A 134 5.37 1.06 17.38
CA LEU A 134 4.43 1.98 16.74
C LEU A 134 3.79 1.35 15.50
N TYR A 135 4.56 0.59 14.72
CA TYR A 135 4.05 -0.12 13.56
C TYR A 135 3.03 -1.18 13.98
N GLU A 136 3.30 -1.98 15.01
CA GLU A 136 2.37 -2.98 15.54
C GLU A 136 1.04 -2.36 15.97
N GLY A 137 1.10 -1.27 16.73
CA GLY A 137 -0.10 -0.55 17.18
C GLY A 137 -0.92 0.02 16.02
N LEU A 138 -0.25 0.62 15.03
CA LEU A 138 -0.91 1.21 13.86
C LEU A 138 -1.38 0.14 12.86
N LEU A 139 -0.68 -0.99 12.75
CA LEU A 139 -1.04 -2.09 11.87
C LEU A 139 -2.37 -2.70 12.29
N LEU A 140 -2.56 -2.95 13.58
CA LEU A 140 -3.84 -3.45 14.08
C LEU A 140 -4.98 -2.48 13.75
N SER A 141 -4.77 -1.18 13.97
CA SER A 141 -5.73 -0.14 13.61
C SER A 141 -6.03 -0.12 12.10
N ALA A 142 -5.00 -0.22 11.26
CA ALA A 142 -5.14 -0.22 9.80
C ALA A 142 -5.77 -1.51 9.23
N LEU A 143 -5.62 -2.64 9.92
CA LEU A 143 -6.25 -3.91 9.52
C LEU A 143 -7.73 -3.97 9.94
N ILE A 144 -8.07 -3.38 11.09
CA ILE A 144 -9.45 -3.27 11.57
C ILE A 144 -10.21 -2.22 10.76
N GLN A 145 -9.60 -1.05 10.54
CA GLN A 145 -10.07 -0.05 9.59
C GLN A 145 -9.75 -0.54 8.18
N GLN A 146 -10.49 -1.54 7.69
CA GLN A 146 -10.54 -1.83 6.26
C GLN A 146 -11.02 -0.55 5.57
N GLY A 147 -10.06 0.29 5.18
CA GLY A 147 -10.31 1.62 4.69
C GLY A 147 -11.34 1.55 3.58
N GLU A 148 -12.33 2.43 3.64
CA GLU A 148 -13.26 2.60 2.53
C GLU A 148 -12.40 2.87 1.29
N GLU A 149 -12.28 1.88 0.40
CA GLU A 149 -11.62 2.06 -0.88
C GLU A 149 -12.55 2.91 -1.73
N ASN A 150 -12.44 4.21 -1.48
CA ASN A 150 -13.11 5.23 -2.24
C ASN A 150 -12.48 5.19 -3.64
N PRO A 151 -13.28 5.06 -4.71
CA PRO A 151 -12.76 4.97 -6.07
C PRO A 151 -11.94 6.22 -6.46
N PHE A 152 -12.12 7.33 -5.76
CA PHE A 152 -11.33 8.55 -5.88
C PHE A 152 -11.32 9.31 -4.56
N LYS A 153 -10.24 10.05 -4.30
CA LYS A 153 -10.06 10.86 -3.08
C LYS A 153 -10.76 12.22 -3.17
N ASP A 154 -10.76 12.81 -4.37
CA ASP A 154 -11.20 14.18 -4.64
C ASP A 154 -11.97 14.29 -5.97
N ALA A 155 -12.70 15.40 -6.15
CA ALA A 155 -13.50 15.68 -7.35
C ALA A 155 -12.70 15.66 -8.66
N ASP A 156 -11.45 16.16 -8.69
CA ASP A 156 -10.59 16.11 -9.88
C ASP A 156 -10.26 14.67 -10.31
N GLY A 157 -10.08 13.77 -9.34
CA GLY A 157 -9.84 12.35 -9.60
C GLY A 157 -11.05 11.68 -10.28
N LEU A 158 -12.25 12.07 -9.88
CA LEU A 158 -13.51 11.65 -10.50
C LEU A 158 -13.64 12.16 -11.93
N ILE A 159 -13.30 13.44 -12.19
CA ILE A 159 -13.39 14.01 -13.53
C ILE A 159 -12.50 13.23 -14.49
N ARG A 160 -11.27 12.89 -14.07
CA ARG A 160 -10.36 12.06 -14.87
C ARG A 160 -10.97 10.70 -15.20
N LEU A 161 -11.60 10.04 -14.22
CA LEU A 161 -12.22 8.73 -14.43
C LEU A 161 -13.45 8.78 -15.35
N ILE A 162 -14.21 9.88 -15.35
CA ILE A 162 -15.32 10.12 -16.28
C ILE A 162 -14.78 10.36 -17.70
N ALA A 163 -13.71 11.16 -17.83
CA ALA A 163 -13.07 11.44 -19.12
C ALA A 163 -12.47 10.18 -19.76
N GLU A 164 -11.94 9.25 -18.94
CA GLU A 164 -11.47 7.93 -19.36
C GLU A 164 -12.61 6.96 -19.74
N GLY A 165 -13.88 7.34 -19.55
CA GLY A 165 -15.04 6.49 -19.83
C GLY A 165 -15.26 5.34 -18.83
N LYS A 166 -14.53 5.31 -17.70
CA LYS A 166 -14.66 4.26 -16.69
C LYS A 166 -15.92 4.43 -15.83
N TYR A 167 -16.35 5.67 -15.64
CA TYR A 167 -17.57 5.99 -14.90
C TYR A 167 -18.46 6.94 -15.69
N HIS A 168 -19.77 6.79 -15.53
CA HIS A 168 -20.78 7.64 -16.14
C HIS A 168 -21.51 8.44 -15.05
N LEU A 169 -21.81 9.71 -15.31
CA LEU A 169 -22.71 10.46 -14.44
C LEU A 169 -24.14 10.02 -14.70
N VAL A 170 -24.89 9.75 -13.63
CA VAL A 170 -26.33 9.47 -13.68
C VAL A 170 -27.09 10.56 -12.92
N THR A 171 -28.26 10.93 -13.42
CA THR A 171 -29.19 11.82 -12.70
C THR A 171 -30.62 11.38 -12.90
N ASN A 172 -31.50 11.63 -11.94
CA ASN A 172 -32.94 11.48 -12.13
C ASN A 172 -33.58 12.71 -12.80
N TYR A 173 -32.92 13.88 -12.76
CA TYR A 173 -33.46 15.14 -13.28
C TYR A 173 -32.35 16.09 -13.71
N ARG A 174 -32.41 16.56 -14.97
CA ARG A 174 -31.44 17.50 -15.54
C ARG A 174 -31.73 18.97 -15.23
N GLY A 175 -32.96 19.34 -14.87
CA GLY A 175 -33.30 20.74 -14.52
C GLY A 175 -32.84 21.17 -13.13
N ASN A 176 -31.89 20.45 -12.52
CA ASN A 176 -31.31 20.83 -11.24
C ASN A 176 -30.19 21.86 -11.46
N TRP A 177 -30.00 22.80 -10.54
CA TRP A 177 -28.96 23.83 -10.59
C TRP A 177 -27.56 23.26 -10.85
N TYR A 178 -27.28 22.05 -10.36
CA TYR A 178 -25.99 21.40 -10.56
C TYR A 178 -25.68 21.15 -12.05
N PHE A 179 -26.69 20.73 -12.81
CA PHE A 179 -26.54 20.47 -14.25
C PHE A 179 -26.65 21.75 -15.08
N ASP A 180 -27.41 22.73 -14.60
CA ASP A 180 -27.40 24.07 -15.19
C ASP A 180 -26.01 24.74 -15.08
N GLU A 181 -25.37 24.64 -13.91
CA GLU A 181 -23.99 25.08 -13.72
C GLU A 181 -23.00 24.22 -14.52
N LEU A 182 -23.25 22.91 -14.67
CA LEU A 182 -22.44 22.07 -15.55
C LEU A 182 -22.46 22.60 -16.99
N ASP A 183 -23.59 23.10 -17.48
CA ASP A 183 -23.74 23.57 -18.86
C ASP A 183 -23.24 25.02 -19.04
N HIS A 184 -23.45 25.90 -18.05
CA HIS A 184 -23.24 27.34 -18.20
C HIS A 184 -22.09 27.94 -17.37
N SER A 185 -21.63 27.28 -16.30
CA SER A 185 -20.64 27.84 -15.37
C SER A 185 -19.23 27.90 -15.95
N ASN A 186 -18.49 28.95 -15.61
CA ASN A 186 -17.06 29.08 -15.93
C ASN A 186 -16.14 28.65 -14.79
N SER A 187 -16.68 28.03 -13.73
CA SER A 187 -15.83 27.50 -12.66
C SER A 187 -14.90 26.40 -13.19
N SER A 188 -13.65 26.37 -12.70
CA SER A 188 -12.64 25.39 -13.15
C SER A 188 -13.14 23.95 -13.02
N HIS A 189 -13.89 23.64 -11.95
CA HIS A 189 -14.50 22.33 -11.72
C HIS A 189 -15.52 21.96 -12.80
N PHE A 190 -16.51 22.84 -13.05
CA PHE A 190 -17.56 22.56 -14.04
C PHE A 190 -17.05 22.61 -15.48
N ALA A 191 -16.08 23.46 -15.80
CA ALA A 191 -15.44 23.50 -17.12
C ALA A 191 -14.74 22.16 -17.44
N LYS A 192 -13.96 21.63 -16.49
CA LYS A 192 -13.31 20.31 -16.64
C LYS A 192 -14.33 19.17 -16.71
N LEU A 193 -15.38 19.22 -15.89
CA LEU A 193 -16.44 18.20 -15.90
C LEU A 193 -17.27 18.25 -17.19
N ARG A 194 -17.52 19.43 -17.77
CA ARG A 194 -18.17 19.60 -19.07
C ARG A 194 -17.33 19.00 -20.18
N ALA A 195 -16.01 19.24 -20.16
CA ALA A 195 -15.09 18.61 -21.09
C ALA A 195 -15.12 17.07 -20.97
N ALA A 196 -15.08 16.53 -19.75
CA ALA A 196 -15.16 15.08 -19.50
C ALA A 196 -16.51 14.47 -19.91
N THR A 197 -17.61 15.22 -19.79
CA THR A 197 -18.96 14.75 -20.14
C THR A 197 -19.31 14.92 -21.61
N SER A 198 -18.51 15.69 -22.37
CA SER A 198 -18.66 15.83 -23.82
C SER A 198 -18.40 14.52 -24.56
N SER A 199 -17.40 13.75 -24.11
CA SER A 199 -17.10 12.40 -24.63
C SER A 199 -17.93 11.31 -23.96
N ASN A 200 -18.48 11.61 -22.77
CA ASN A 200 -19.20 10.66 -21.94
C ASN A 200 -20.48 11.30 -21.33
N PRO A 201 -21.61 11.25 -22.05
CA PRO A 201 -22.79 12.03 -21.69
C PRO A 201 -23.47 11.53 -20.39
N VAL A 202 -24.05 12.49 -19.66
CA VAL A 202 -24.84 12.21 -18.45
C VAL A 202 -26.08 11.38 -18.80
N VAL A 203 -26.26 10.25 -18.10
CA VAL A 203 -27.40 9.34 -18.25
C VAL A 203 -28.55 9.79 -17.36
N VAL A 204 -29.76 9.86 -17.91
CA VAL A 204 -30.97 10.26 -17.16
C VAL A 204 -31.78 9.01 -16.81
N ALA A 205 -31.94 8.76 -15.51
CA ALA A 205 -32.77 7.71 -14.95
C ALA A 205 -34.21 8.20 -14.72
N LYS A 206 -35.18 7.28 -14.65
CA LYS A 206 -36.61 7.62 -14.50
C LYS A 206 -36.98 8.05 -13.09
N SER A 207 -36.26 7.54 -12.08
CA SER A 207 -36.52 7.80 -10.67
C SER A 207 -35.22 7.92 -9.87
N VAL A 208 -35.32 8.44 -8.65
CA VAL A 208 -34.19 8.45 -7.70
C VAL A 208 -33.75 7.03 -7.34
N SER A 209 -34.70 6.09 -7.20
CA SER A 209 -34.38 4.69 -6.93
C SER A 209 -33.61 4.06 -8.09
N ASP A 210 -34.05 4.29 -9.32
CA ASP A 210 -33.41 3.75 -10.53
C ASP A 210 -31.98 4.30 -10.69
N ALA A 211 -31.78 5.59 -10.38
CA ALA A 211 -30.45 6.20 -10.38
C ALA A 211 -29.52 5.52 -9.36
N LEU A 212 -30.01 5.25 -8.14
CA LEU A 212 -29.26 4.52 -7.13
C LEU A 212 -29.01 3.06 -7.52
N ASP A 213 -29.96 2.40 -8.21
CA ASP A 213 -29.76 1.05 -8.77
C ASP A 213 -28.67 1.03 -9.84
N MET A 214 -28.56 2.09 -10.65
CA MET A 214 -27.44 2.24 -11.59
C MET A 214 -26.11 2.42 -10.87
N VAL A 215 -26.07 3.24 -9.81
CA VAL A 215 -24.85 3.39 -8.98
C VAL A 215 -24.45 2.04 -8.37
N ASP A 216 -25.39 1.23 -7.91
CA ASP A 216 -25.10 -0.10 -7.36
C ASP A 216 -24.59 -1.10 -8.41
N LYS A 217 -24.71 -0.83 -9.72
CA LYS A 217 -23.99 -1.62 -10.75
C LYS A 217 -22.48 -1.34 -10.73
N GLY A 218 -22.04 -0.20 -10.21
CA GLY A 218 -20.62 0.12 -9.96
C GLY A 218 -19.96 1.08 -10.95
N ASN A 219 -20.55 1.30 -12.12
CA ASN A 219 -19.97 2.15 -13.18
C ASN A 219 -20.59 3.55 -13.24
N TYR A 220 -21.47 3.89 -12.29
CA TYR A 220 -22.21 5.14 -12.30
C TYR A 220 -21.93 5.96 -11.04
N ILE A 221 -21.94 7.28 -11.22
CA ILE A 221 -21.76 8.28 -10.18
C ILE A 221 -23.01 9.14 -10.16
N PHE A 222 -23.64 9.28 -9.00
CA PHE A 222 -24.82 10.11 -8.85
C PHE A 222 -24.48 11.37 -8.03
N PRO A 223 -24.34 12.56 -8.67
CA PRO A 223 -24.26 13.82 -7.96
C PRO A 223 -25.62 14.17 -7.35
N ILE A 224 -25.65 14.30 -6.03
CA ILE A 224 -26.85 14.66 -5.26
C ILE A 224 -26.54 15.84 -4.33
N GLN A 225 -27.58 16.53 -3.84
CA GLN A 225 -27.41 17.54 -2.80
C GLN A 225 -27.52 16.89 -1.42
N GLN A 226 -26.81 17.45 -0.42
CA GLN A 226 -26.83 16.96 0.96
C GLN A 226 -28.23 16.93 1.60
N ASP A 227 -29.11 17.82 1.18
CA ASP A 227 -30.47 17.98 1.70
C ASP A 227 -31.55 17.34 0.82
N SER A 228 -31.14 16.63 -0.23
CA SER A 228 -32.07 15.99 -1.17
C SER A 228 -32.69 14.70 -0.62
N LEU A 229 -33.86 14.34 -1.14
CA LEU A 229 -34.46 13.01 -0.92
C LEU A 229 -33.50 11.89 -1.36
N ALA A 230 -32.73 12.10 -2.42
CA ALA A 230 -31.72 11.14 -2.90
C ALA A 230 -30.63 10.86 -1.87
N MET A 231 -30.26 11.84 -1.03
CA MET A 231 -29.32 11.63 0.09
C MET A 231 -29.93 10.75 1.18
N GLN A 232 -31.22 10.89 1.44
CA GLN A 232 -31.90 10.08 2.46
C GLN A 232 -32.09 8.64 1.97
N MET A 233 -32.46 8.47 0.69
CA MET A 233 -32.59 7.14 0.06
C MET A 233 -31.24 6.44 -0.17
N SER A 234 -30.15 7.18 -0.41
CA SER A 234 -28.82 6.56 -0.57
C SER A 234 -28.30 5.98 0.74
N LYS A 235 -28.61 6.59 1.89
CA LYS A 235 -28.30 6.07 3.22
C LYS A 235 -28.98 4.75 3.56
N GLU A 236 -30.03 4.38 2.82
CA GLU A 236 -30.66 3.07 2.90
C GLU A 236 -29.82 1.95 2.28
N ARG A 237 -28.72 2.28 1.60
CA ARG A 237 -27.83 1.32 0.95
C ARG A 237 -26.43 1.39 1.55
N CYS A 238 -25.93 0.27 2.06
CA CYS A 238 -24.63 0.23 2.75
C CYS A 238 -23.40 0.15 1.84
N ASN A 239 -23.59 -0.09 0.54
CA ASN A 239 -22.50 -0.20 -0.42
C ASN A 239 -22.06 1.14 -1.01
N PHE A 240 -22.55 2.26 -0.49
CA PHE A 240 -22.27 3.58 -1.04
C PHE A 240 -21.27 4.37 -0.22
N VAL A 241 -20.48 5.15 -0.93
CA VAL A 241 -19.50 6.09 -0.43
C VAL A 241 -19.90 7.49 -0.89
N TYR A 242 -19.67 8.46 -0.02
CA TYR A 242 -20.00 9.86 -0.22
C TYR A 242 -18.73 10.69 -0.37
N VAL A 243 -18.52 11.31 -1.54
CA VAL A 243 -17.36 12.18 -1.78
C VAL A 243 -17.83 13.62 -1.95
N ASN A 244 -17.41 14.48 -1.02
CA ASN A 244 -17.74 15.90 -0.99
C ASN A 244 -16.52 16.84 -1.13
N LYS A 245 -15.29 16.30 -1.09
CA LYS A 245 -14.06 17.10 -1.20
C LYS A 245 -13.90 17.71 -2.58
N GLY A 246 -13.63 19.02 -2.62
CA GLY A 246 -13.43 19.78 -3.86
C GLY A 246 -14.71 20.26 -4.53
N LEU A 247 -15.89 20.08 -3.91
CA LEU A 247 -17.16 20.52 -4.46
C LEU A 247 -17.58 21.91 -3.94
N PRO A 248 -18.16 22.77 -4.81
CA PRO A 248 -18.56 24.12 -4.42
C PRO A 248 -19.72 24.08 -3.42
N GLN A 249 -19.66 24.90 -2.39
CA GLN A 249 -20.77 25.13 -1.48
C GLN A 249 -21.70 26.20 -2.07
N ARG A 250 -23.02 26.01 -1.91
CA ARG A 250 -24.06 26.94 -2.34
C ARG A 250 -25.04 27.20 -1.21
N SER A 251 -25.60 28.39 -1.13
CA SER A 251 -26.66 28.73 -0.18
C SER A 251 -28.04 28.28 -0.69
N ALA A 252 -28.92 27.92 0.23
CA ALA A 252 -30.34 27.67 -0.04
C ALA A 252 -31.16 28.94 0.21
N HIS A 253 -32.12 29.24 -0.67
CA HIS A 253 -32.94 30.45 -0.57
C HIS A 253 -34.43 30.13 -0.67
N LEU A 254 -35.24 30.88 0.07
CA LEU A 254 -36.68 30.96 -0.17
C LEU A 254 -36.92 32.00 -1.26
N ILE A 255 -37.72 31.63 -2.25
CA ILE A 255 -38.05 32.50 -3.37
C ILE A 255 -39.35 33.22 -3.06
N PHE A 256 -39.34 34.54 -3.17
CA PHE A 256 -40.52 35.39 -3.00
C PHE A 256 -40.84 36.11 -4.31
N ALA A 257 -42.11 36.48 -4.48
CA ALA A 257 -42.49 37.40 -5.53
C ALA A 257 -41.75 38.75 -5.36
N ASN A 258 -41.45 39.40 -6.48
CA ASN A 258 -40.83 40.72 -6.47
C ASN A 258 -41.66 41.71 -5.64
N ASN A 259 -40.99 42.52 -4.84
CA ASN A 259 -41.59 43.51 -3.93
C ASN A 259 -42.52 42.91 -2.86
N SER A 260 -42.34 41.65 -2.47
CA SER A 260 -43.10 41.06 -1.37
C SER A 260 -42.89 41.82 -0.06
N LEU A 261 -43.98 42.26 0.55
CA LEU A 261 -43.99 42.94 1.87
C LEU A 261 -43.45 42.04 2.98
N PHE A 262 -43.52 40.72 2.80
CA PHE A 262 -43.08 39.74 3.79
C PHE A 262 -41.58 39.47 3.75
N LEU A 263 -40.87 39.92 2.71
CA LEU A 263 -39.44 39.62 2.52
C LEU A 263 -38.64 40.06 3.75
N ASN A 264 -38.78 41.31 4.18
CA ASN A 264 -38.05 41.85 5.32
C ASN A 264 -38.37 41.12 6.63
N ALA A 265 -39.65 40.79 6.87
CA ALA A 265 -40.06 40.08 8.06
C ALA A 265 -39.49 38.65 8.10
N PHE A 266 -39.53 37.93 6.97
CA PHE A 266 -38.94 36.58 6.87
C PHE A 266 -37.42 36.62 7.05
N ASN A 267 -36.74 37.62 6.50
CA ASN A 267 -35.29 37.76 6.62
C ASN A 267 -34.86 37.94 8.07
N THR A 268 -35.53 38.86 8.80
CA THR A 268 -35.27 39.04 10.23
C THR A 268 -35.57 37.76 11.01
N GLY A 269 -36.69 37.09 10.71
CA GLY A 269 -37.06 35.83 11.36
C GLY A 269 -36.03 34.71 11.16
N ILE A 270 -35.49 34.56 9.95
CA ILE A 270 -34.46 33.55 9.63
C ILE A 270 -33.17 33.84 10.38
N ILE A 271 -32.72 35.10 10.43
CA ILE A 271 -31.50 35.48 11.16
C ILE A 271 -31.67 35.18 12.65
N MET A 272 -32.82 35.56 13.24
CA MET A 272 -33.11 35.31 14.65
C MET A 272 -33.19 33.82 14.99
N GLN A 273 -33.54 32.96 14.02
CA GLN A 273 -33.70 31.52 14.21
C GLN A 273 -32.57 30.68 13.58
N ALA A 274 -31.46 31.29 13.17
CA ALA A 274 -30.38 30.60 12.46
C ALA A 274 -29.85 29.36 13.22
N SER A 275 -29.74 29.43 14.54
CA SER A 275 -29.30 28.30 15.38
C SER A 275 -30.30 27.14 15.38
N PHE A 276 -31.61 27.44 15.37
CA PHE A 276 -32.66 26.43 15.27
C PHE A 276 -32.62 25.74 13.90
N ILE A 277 -32.41 26.51 12.82
CA ILE A 277 -32.30 26.00 11.46
C ILE A 277 -31.09 25.06 11.34
N GLN A 278 -29.92 25.47 11.82
CA GLN A 278 -28.71 24.64 11.81
C GLN A 278 -28.88 23.36 12.62
N ARG A 279 -29.47 23.44 13.83
CA ARG A 279 -29.75 22.26 14.66
C ARG A 279 -30.73 21.31 13.98
N THR A 280 -31.75 21.86 13.33
CA THR A 280 -32.76 21.09 12.58
C THR A 280 -32.12 20.40 11.38
N PHE A 281 -31.30 21.13 10.61
CA PHE A 281 -30.54 20.57 9.51
C PHE A 281 -29.61 19.44 9.98
N HIS A 282 -28.85 19.69 11.05
CA HIS A 282 -27.98 18.68 11.63
C HIS A 282 -28.78 17.46 12.07
N LYS A 283 -29.90 17.65 12.79
CA LYS A 283 -30.78 16.55 13.21
C LYS A 283 -31.24 15.71 12.02
N TYR A 284 -31.80 16.33 10.98
CA TYR A 284 -32.45 15.60 9.90
C TYR A 284 -31.50 15.04 8.85
N PHE A 285 -30.38 15.71 8.58
CA PHE A 285 -29.49 15.37 7.46
C PHE A 285 -28.11 14.86 7.89
N LEU A 286 -27.59 15.23 9.07
CA LEU A 286 -26.24 14.84 9.51
C LEU A 286 -26.26 13.78 10.62
N ALA A 287 -27.06 13.98 11.66
CA ALA A 287 -27.21 13.10 12.82
C ALA A 287 -28.08 11.84 12.54
N GLY A 288 -28.29 11.53 11.25
CA GLY A 288 -28.93 10.28 10.84
C GLY A 288 -30.41 10.16 11.19
N SER A 289 -31.19 11.26 11.25
CA SER A 289 -32.64 11.09 11.33
C SER A 289 -33.16 10.32 10.12
N LYS A 290 -34.00 9.34 10.40
CA LYS A 290 -34.45 8.35 9.44
C LYS A 290 -35.87 8.71 9.03
N ILE A 291 -36.09 9.05 7.77
CA ILE A 291 -37.42 9.38 7.24
C ILE A 291 -38.25 8.09 6.99
N GLY A 292 -37.64 6.91 7.16
CA GLY A 292 -38.29 5.61 7.09
C GLY A 292 -37.52 4.52 7.86
N LYS A 293 -37.94 3.26 7.70
CA LYS A 293 -37.18 2.09 8.18
C LYS A 293 -35.93 1.94 7.30
N ILE A 294 -34.79 2.49 7.72
CA ILE A 294 -33.53 2.27 6.98
C ILE A 294 -33.15 0.76 7.07
N PRO A 295 -32.85 0.06 5.94
CA PRO A 295 -33.14 -1.35 5.71
C PRO A 295 -31.91 -2.24 5.38
N LYS A 296 -32.14 -3.56 5.27
CA LYS A 296 -31.41 -4.60 4.48
C LYS A 296 -29.87 -4.73 4.57
N CYS A 297 -29.16 -4.01 5.42
CA CYS A 297 -27.75 -4.31 5.63
C CYS A 297 -27.64 -5.43 6.67
N PRO A 298 -27.03 -6.58 6.34
CA PRO A 298 -26.73 -7.56 7.37
C PRO A 298 -25.84 -6.89 8.41
N ALA A 299 -26.19 -7.03 9.69
CA ALA A 299 -25.47 -6.42 10.82
C ALA A 299 -23.99 -6.84 10.91
N THR A 300 -23.54 -7.78 10.06
CA THR A 300 -22.19 -8.34 10.04
C THR A 300 -21.14 -7.45 9.39
N GLU A 301 -21.52 -6.40 8.63
CA GLU A 301 -20.53 -5.60 7.90
C GLU A 301 -20.04 -4.34 8.64
N PHE A 302 -20.74 -3.88 9.69
CA PHE A 302 -20.52 -2.54 10.26
C PHE A 302 -20.60 -2.45 11.79
N VAL A 303 -20.18 -3.48 12.52
CA VAL A 303 -19.93 -3.33 13.97
C VAL A 303 -18.50 -2.81 14.15
N GLU A 304 -18.40 -1.50 14.40
CA GLU A 304 -17.19 -0.69 14.57
C GLU A 304 -16.28 -1.08 15.77
N GLY A 305 -16.35 -2.32 16.27
CA GLY A 305 -15.54 -2.74 17.42
C GLY A 305 -15.34 -4.23 17.63
N SER A 306 -15.80 -5.12 16.74
CA SER A 306 -15.65 -6.58 16.96
C SER A 306 -15.48 -7.40 15.69
N LYS A 307 -15.06 -6.78 14.57
CA LYS A 307 -14.76 -7.54 13.36
C LYS A 307 -13.52 -8.40 13.61
N SER A 308 -13.69 -9.72 13.69
CA SER A 308 -12.58 -10.66 13.69
C SER A 308 -11.69 -10.40 12.48
N LEU A 309 -10.37 -10.48 12.68
CA LEU A 309 -9.39 -10.29 11.62
C LEU A 309 -9.68 -11.29 10.49
N ASP A 310 -10.15 -10.80 9.34
CA ASP A 310 -10.47 -11.66 8.20
C ASP A 310 -9.17 -12.23 7.63
N ALA A 311 -9.16 -13.51 7.26
CA ALA A 311 -7.98 -14.18 6.68
C ALA A 311 -7.47 -13.43 5.43
N ASN A 312 -8.39 -12.82 4.69
CA ASN A 312 -8.04 -11.96 3.56
C ASN A 312 -7.17 -10.78 4.01
N SER A 313 -7.47 -10.14 5.15
CA SER A 313 -6.68 -8.97 5.60
C SER A 313 -5.22 -9.29 5.93
N VAL A 314 -4.91 -10.55 6.28
CA VAL A 314 -3.57 -11.02 6.68
C VAL A 314 -2.81 -11.68 5.51
N ILE A 315 -3.48 -11.97 4.39
CA ILE A 315 -2.88 -12.74 3.28
C ILE A 315 -1.61 -12.08 2.74
N GLY A 316 -1.53 -10.75 2.79
CA GLY A 316 -0.35 -9.97 2.37
C GLY A 316 0.91 -10.37 3.13
N ILE A 317 0.82 -10.56 4.45
CA ILE A 317 1.96 -10.92 5.30
C ILE A 317 2.43 -12.34 4.95
N PHE A 318 1.52 -13.28 4.80
CA PHE A 318 1.86 -14.66 4.42
C PHE A 318 2.46 -14.74 3.02
N THR A 319 1.96 -13.94 2.06
CA THR A 319 2.54 -13.90 0.71
C THR A 319 3.96 -13.34 0.69
N LEU A 320 4.27 -12.31 1.50
CA LEU A 320 5.63 -11.80 1.64
C LEU A 320 6.56 -12.87 2.23
N GLY A 321 6.10 -13.60 3.25
CA GLY A 321 6.83 -14.74 3.81
C GLY A 321 7.09 -15.85 2.79
N ALA A 322 6.09 -16.20 1.97
CA ALA A 322 6.22 -17.19 0.91
C ALA A 322 7.21 -16.76 -0.18
N ILE A 323 7.22 -15.49 -0.57
CA ILE A 323 8.20 -14.93 -1.52
C ILE A 323 9.61 -15.00 -0.92
N GLY A 324 9.78 -14.62 0.35
CA GLY A 324 11.06 -14.68 1.06
C GLY A 324 11.62 -16.10 1.14
N MET A 325 10.78 -17.08 1.51
CA MET A 325 11.16 -18.49 1.54
C MET A 325 11.52 -19.03 0.14
N SER A 326 10.76 -18.64 -0.88
CA SER A 326 11.05 -19.04 -2.26
C SER A 326 12.40 -18.50 -2.73
N PHE A 327 12.72 -17.24 -2.41
CA PHE A 327 14.01 -16.64 -2.74
C PHE A 327 15.17 -17.32 -2.01
N ALA A 328 15.00 -17.64 -0.71
CA ALA A 328 15.98 -18.37 0.07
C ALA A 328 16.25 -19.78 -0.51
N LEU A 329 15.21 -20.49 -0.94
CA LEU A 329 15.33 -21.79 -1.60
C LEU A 329 16.11 -21.69 -2.91
N VAL A 330 15.83 -20.68 -3.75
CA VAL A 330 16.55 -20.45 -5.00
C VAL A 330 18.03 -20.16 -4.73
N ALA A 331 18.34 -19.31 -3.75
CA ALA A 331 19.72 -19.00 -3.36
C ALA A 331 20.46 -20.26 -2.89
N PHE A 332 19.81 -21.10 -2.08
CA PHE A 332 20.37 -22.37 -1.61
C PHE A 332 20.65 -23.36 -2.76
N VAL A 333 19.70 -23.53 -3.68
CA VAL A 333 19.88 -24.39 -4.86
C VAL A 333 21.00 -23.86 -5.74
N ALA A 334 21.09 -22.54 -5.93
CA ALA A 334 22.17 -21.91 -6.69
C ALA A 334 23.55 -22.12 -6.03
N GLU A 335 23.63 -22.03 -4.69
CA GLU A 335 24.86 -22.31 -3.95
C GLU A 335 25.30 -23.77 -4.10
N ILE A 336 24.36 -24.73 -3.96
CA ILE A 336 24.64 -26.15 -4.18
C ILE A 336 25.12 -26.40 -5.62
N TYR A 337 24.42 -25.82 -6.60
CA TYR A 337 24.77 -25.98 -8.00
C TYR A 337 26.18 -25.44 -8.29
N HIS A 338 26.48 -24.23 -7.78
CA HIS A 338 27.80 -23.63 -7.90
C HIS A 338 28.88 -24.46 -7.19
N PHE A 339 28.62 -24.95 -5.99
CA PHE A 339 29.54 -25.81 -5.23
C PHE A 339 29.82 -27.13 -5.96
N TRP A 340 28.78 -27.75 -6.52
CA TRP A 340 28.90 -28.99 -7.29
C TRP A 340 29.71 -28.77 -8.57
N HIS A 341 29.40 -27.72 -9.34
CA HIS A 341 30.16 -27.37 -10.54
C HIS A 341 31.62 -27.01 -10.23
N LYS A 342 31.87 -26.27 -9.15
CA LYS A 342 33.23 -25.93 -8.72
C LYS A 342 34.01 -27.18 -8.31
N ASN A 343 33.39 -28.14 -7.61
CA ASN A 343 34.05 -29.38 -7.22
C ASN A 343 34.28 -30.33 -8.40
N VAL A 344 33.34 -30.42 -9.35
CA VAL A 344 33.53 -31.19 -10.59
C VAL A 344 34.63 -30.55 -11.44
N PHE A 345 34.65 -29.22 -11.56
CA PHE A 345 35.70 -28.49 -12.24
C PHE A 345 37.05 -28.67 -11.55
N MET A 346 37.14 -28.52 -10.22
CA MET A 346 38.37 -28.74 -9.46
C MET A 346 38.85 -30.20 -9.53
N ARG A 347 37.95 -31.17 -9.61
CA ARG A 347 38.30 -32.59 -9.85
C ARG A 347 38.84 -32.80 -11.25
N LYS A 348 38.20 -32.23 -12.29
CA LYS A 348 38.72 -32.24 -13.67
C LYS A 348 40.04 -31.49 -13.80
N TRP A 349 40.20 -30.39 -13.09
CA TRP A 349 41.42 -29.58 -13.09
C TRP A 349 42.55 -30.27 -12.32
N ARG A 350 42.28 -30.97 -11.21
CA ARG A 350 43.28 -31.83 -10.55
C ARG A 350 43.61 -33.09 -11.35
N ALA A 351 42.68 -33.61 -12.15
CA ALA A 351 42.94 -34.73 -13.06
C ALA A 351 43.74 -34.30 -14.31
N ASN A 352 43.55 -33.06 -14.77
CA ASN A 352 44.24 -32.47 -15.93
C ASN A 352 45.44 -31.58 -15.54
N ALA A 353 45.67 -31.35 -14.25
CA ALA A 353 46.87 -30.69 -13.77
C ALA A 353 48.03 -31.62 -14.15
N PRO A 354 48.98 -31.15 -14.98
CA PRO A 354 50.12 -31.97 -15.34
C PRO A 354 50.84 -32.37 -14.05
N LEU A 355 51.34 -33.60 -14.05
CA LEU A 355 52.16 -34.24 -13.01
C LEU A 355 53.46 -33.49 -12.68
N GLY A 356 53.54 -32.16 -12.85
CA GLY A 356 54.71 -31.34 -12.54
C GLY A 356 55.10 -31.38 -11.05
N GLY A 357 54.19 -31.75 -10.16
CA GLY A 357 54.53 -32.07 -8.77
C GLY A 357 55.25 -33.41 -8.62
N VAL A 358 54.90 -34.41 -9.45
CA VAL A 358 55.50 -35.75 -9.42
C VAL A 358 56.83 -35.76 -10.20
N GLU A 359 56.96 -34.98 -11.28
CA GLU A 359 58.23 -34.78 -11.97
C GLU A 359 59.26 -34.03 -11.11
N ASN A 360 58.84 -33.04 -10.31
CA ASN A 360 59.75 -32.38 -9.37
C ASN A 360 60.18 -33.30 -8.21
N ILE A 361 59.29 -34.18 -7.73
CA ILE A 361 59.65 -35.19 -6.72
C ILE A 361 60.57 -36.27 -7.33
N LEU A 362 60.33 -36.67 -8.59
CA LEU A 362 61.21 -37.58 -9.34
C LEU A 362 62.55 -36.94 -9.71
N ALA A 363 62.60 -35.64 -10.00
CA ALA A 363 63.84 -34.92 -10.25
C ALA A 363 64.67 -34.79 -8.97
N VAL A 364 64.04 -34.49 -7.83
CA VAL A 364 64.71 -34.49 -6.51
C VAL A 364 65.17 -35.91 -6.12
N ALA A 365 64.37 -36.95 -6.42
CA ALA A 365 64.78 -38.33 -6.23
C ALA A 365 65.94 -38.75 -7.15
N ASN A 366 65.96 -38.30 -8.42
CA ASN A 366 67.06 -38.56 -9.35
C ASN A 366 68.36 -37.84 -8.96
N ILE A 367 68.26 -36.66 -8.34
CA ILE A 367 69.42 -35.93 -7.81
C ILE A 367 69.99 -36.67 -6.57
N HIS A 368 69.15 -37.30 -5.74
CA HIS A 368 69.60 -38.17 -4.64
C HIS A 368 70.13 -39.54 -5.11
N LEU A 369 69.59 -40.08 -6.22
CA LEU A 369 70.03 -41.36 -6.80
C LEU A 369 71.45 -41.31 -7.38
N ASN A 370 71.98 -40.13 -7.72
CA ASN A 370 73.34 -39.97 -8.24
C ASN A 370 74.40 -39.76 -7.15
N SER A 371 74.04 -39.67 -5.87
CA SER A 371 74.98 -39.34 -4.78
C SER A 371 75.15 -40.41 -3.70
N SER A 372 74.51 -41.58 -3.80
CA SER A 372 74.64 -42.61 -2.77
C SER A 372 74.45 -44.01 -3.34
N ASN A 373 75.43 -44.89 -3.08
CA ASN A 373 75.48 -46.27 -3.56
C ASN A 373 74.77 -47.26 -2.61
N GLU A 374 73.98 -46.77 -1.64
CA GLU A 374 73.50 -47.61 -0.51
C GLU A 374 72.04 -48.09 -0.60
N ASP A 375 71.17 -47.54 -1.44
CA ASP A 375 69.71 -47.81 -1.34
C ASP A 375 69.16 -48.75 -2.42
N ARG A 376 69.72 -49.97 -2.51
CA ARG A 376 69.18 -51.03 -3.38
C ARG A 376 67.84 -51.60 -2.88
N PHE A 377 67.48 -51.34 -1.62
CA PHE A 377 66.25 -51.84 -0.98
C PHE A 377 65.00 -50.99 -1.29
N ASP A 378 65.17 -49.68 -1.53
CA ASP A 378 64.05 -48.78 -1.84
C ASP A 378 63.60 -48.84 -3.31
N LEU A 379 64.47 -49.31 -4.21
CA LEU A 379 64.13 -49.56 -5.61
C LEU A 379 63.06 -50.64 -5.80
N LEU A 380 63.08 -51.69 -4.96
CA LEU A 380 62.08 -52.76 -5.02
C LEU A 380 60.71 -52.28 -4.54
N LYS A 381 60.66 -51.43 -3.50
CA LYS A 381 59.41 -50.83 -3.03
C LYS A 381 58.82 -49.84 -4.03
N LEU A 382 59.66 -49.07 -4.73
CA LEU A 382 59.20 -48.15 -5.78
C LEU A 382 58.70 -48.90 -7.03
N ALA A 383 59.35 -50.01 -7.40
CA ALA A 383 58.89 -50.88 -8.47
C ALA A 383 57.54 -51.54 -8.13
N GLU A 384 57.39 -52.03 -6.90
CA GLU A 384 56.13 -52.61 -6.40
C GLU A 384 55.00 -51.55 -6.34
N TYR A 385 55.33 -50.31 -5.99
CA TYR A 385 54.38 -49.20 -6.00
C TYR A 385 53.94 -48.83 -7.43
N ARG A 386 54.86 -48.93 -8.41
CA ARG A 386 54.57 -48.70 -9.84
C ARG A 386 53.61 -49.74 -10.39
N GLU A 387 53.80 -51.02 -10.06
CA GLU A 387 52.88 -52.09 -10.49
C GLU A 387 51.47 -51.90 -9.91
N ARG A 388 51.35 -51.57 -8.61
CA ARG A 388 50.03 -51.31 -7.99
C ARG A 388 49.28 -50.12 -8.61
N ILE A 389 50.01 -49.12 -9.13
CA ILE A 389 49.39 -47.99 -9.85
C ILE A 389 48.91 -48.42 -11.24
N GLN A 390 49.66 -49.29 -11.94
CA GLN A 390 49.24 -49.83 -13.23
C GLN A 390 48.02 -50.75 -13.10
N GLU A 391 47.97 -51.61 -12.09
CA GLU A 391 46.79 -52.45 -11.82
C GLU A 391 45.53 -51.63 -11.51
N ARG A 392 45.67 -50.52 -10.76
CA ARG A 392 44.55 -49.59 -10.48
C ARG A 392 44.07 -48.83 -11.72
N ARG A 393 44.93 -48.59 -12.71
CA ARG A 393 44.52 -48.04 -14.01
C ARG A 393 43.77 -49.07 -14.85
N HIS A 394 44.32 -50.29 -14.94
CA HIS A 394 43.69 -51.34 -15.74
C HIS A 394 42.29 -51.70 -15.22
N SER A 395 42.15 -51.85 -13.89
CA SER A 395 40.85 -52.09 -13.25
C SER A 395 39.85 -50.95 -13.52
N ARG A 396 40.27 -49.68 -13.44
CA ARG A 396 39.37 -48.54 -13.75
C ARG A 396 38.89 -48.51 -15.20
N GLU A 397 39.71 -48.87 -16.16
CA GLU A 397 39.32 -48.88 -17.58
C GLU A 397 38.29 -49.99 -17.88
N THR A 398 38.39 -51.13 -17.19
CA THR A 398 37.38 -52.22 -17.27
C THR A 398 36.02 -51.84 -16.66
N TYR A 399 35.97 -51.03 -15.60
CA TYR A 399 34.70 -50.61 -14.97
C TYR A 399 33.99 -49.46 -15.70
N THR A 400 34.63 -48.82 -16.68
CA THR A 400 34.02 -47.77 -17.52
C THR A 400 33.53 -48.27 -18.89
N SER A 401 33.66 -49.57 -19.18
CA SER A 401 33.24 -50.21 -20.44
C SER A 401 32.15 -51.29 -20.29
N LEU A 402 31.54 -51.38 -19.10
CA LEU A 402 30.28 -52.06 -18.80
C LEU A 402 29.28 -51.02 -18.29
#